data_AF-A0A662U7I2-F1
#
_entry.id   AF-A0A662U7I2-F1
#
_cell.length_a   1.000
_cell.length_b   1.000
_cell.length_c   1.000
_cell.angle_alpha   90.00
_cell.angle_beta   90.00
_cell.angle_gamma   90.00
#
_symmetry.space_group_name_H-M   'P 1'
#
loop_
_entity.id
_entity.type
_entity.pdbx_description
1 polymer ?
#
loop_
_entity_poly.entity_id
_entity_poly.type
_entity_poly.pdbx_seq_one_letter_code
_entity_poly.pdbx_strand_id
1 'polypeptide(L)'
;MVLKAETCDGDIVTLKVRRTDSRRKNMENEAICLAIANTVNVGPQILGFTENILMYRFIEGQTLDTWFKGIYEPNVIRSVIVDILGQCFRLDLAPLDHGELSRPHKHVIVDKRNKPYIIDFESASYMRKPANLSSAVSFFFIRKNMISSVLREILRYDVNDVLESIRKYKRTYEAKYFLALLRAAKLM
;
A
#
# COMPACT_ATOMS: atom_id res chain seq x y z
N MET A 1 3.61 2.11 19.36
CA MET A 1 2.48 3.08 19.50
C MET A 1 2.60 4.08 18.36
N VAL A 2 1.48 4.54 17.81
CA VAL A 2 1.47 5.57 16.75
C VAL A 2 0.76 6.79 17.31
N LEU A 3 1.39 7.96 17.23
CA LEU A 3 0.90 9.23 17.76
C LEU A 3 0.86 10.28 16.66
N LYS A 4 -0.14 11.17 16.71
CA LYS A 4 -0.11 12.45 15.99
C LYS A 4 0.61 13.47 16.87
N ALA A 5 1.54 14.21 16.30
CA ALA A 5 2.29 15.26 17.00
C ALA A 5 2.40 16.51 16.12
N GLU A 6 2.77 17.62 16.74
CA GLU A 6 3.07 18.90 16.08
C GLU A 6 4.52 19.25 16.40
N THR A 7 5.29 19.64 15.38
CA THR A 7 6.67 20.12 15.56
C THR A 7 6.69 21.55 16.08
N CYS A 8 7.84 22.03 16.54
CA CYS A 8 8.05 23.43 16.89
C CYS A 8 7.80 24.41 15.73
N ASP A 9 7.92 23.94 14.48
CA ASP A 9 7.65 24.70 13.27
C ASP A 9 6.16 24.68 12.86
N GLY A 10 5.30 24.00 13.63
CA GLY A 10 3.86 23.87 13.37
C GLY A 10 3.48 22.74 12.40
N ASP A 11 4.43 21.90 11.99
CA ASP A 11 4.15 20.78 11.09
C ASP A 11 3.49 19.62 11.84
N ILE A 12 2.40 19.10 11.28
CA ILE A 12 1.73 17.91 11.80
C ILE A 12 2.44 16.65 11.30
N VAL A 13 2.92 15.84 12.24
CA VAL A 13 3.70 14.62 11.97
C VAL A 13 3.10 13.40 12.65
N THR A 14 3.55 12.22 12.22
CA THR A 14 3.29 10.96 12.91
C THR A 14 4.55 10.49 13.61
N LEU A 15 4.43 10.15 14.90
CA LEU A 15 5.48 9.51 15.68
C LEU A 15 5.12 8.06 15.94
N LYS A 16 5.89 7.14 15.38
CA LYS A 16 5.82 5.72 15.69
C LYS A 16 6.88 5.38 16.72
N VAL A 17 6.43 5.12 17.95
CA VAL A 17 7.29 4.80 19.10
C VAL A 17 7.34 3.28 19.28
N ARG A 18 8.55 2.72 19.39
CA ARG A 18 8.78 1.31 19.66
C ARG A 18 8.11 0.93 20.97
N ARG A 19 7.32 -0.14 20.96
CA ARG A 19 6.75 -0.68 22.21
C ARG A 19 7.85 -1.39 23.00
N THR A 20 7.83 -1.26 24.32
CA THR A 20 8.79 -1.93 25.21
C THR A 20 8.68 -3.45 25.17
N ASP A 21 7.49 -3.98 24.89
CA ASP A 21 7.18 -5.41 24.74
C ASP A 21 7.38 -5.94 23.30
N SER A 22 7.91 -5.11 22.39
CA SER A 22 8.16 -5.53 21.01
C SER A 22 9.33 -6.49 20.91
N ARG A 23 9.19 -7.52 20.05
CA ARG A 23 10.32 -8.39 19.66
C ARG A 23 11.38 -7.65 18.83
N ARG A 24 11.05 -6.48 18.26
CA ARG A 24 11.99 -5.67 17.47
C ARG A 24 12.95 -4.94 18.41
N LYS A 25 14.24 -5.01 18.10
CA LYS A 25 15.32 -4.36 18.86
C LYS A 25 15.27 -2.84 18.71
N ASN A 26 15.06 -2.34 17.49
CA ASN A 26 15.03 -0.92 17.16
C ASN A 26 14.03 -0.62 16.01
N MET A 27 13.88 0.65 15.66
CA MET A 27 13.05 1.14 14.54
C MET A 27 13.81 1.22 13.20
N GLU A 28 15.09 0.85 13.17
CA GLU A 28 15.99 1.07 12.03
C GLU A 28 15.54 0.33 10.77
N ASN A 29 15.15 -0.95 10.87
CA ASN A 29 14.67 -1.71 9.70
C ASN A 29 13.44 -1.05 9.07
N GLU A 30 12.48 -0.61 9.89
CA GLU A 30 11.28 0.06 9.38
C GLU A 30 11.63 1.40 8.73
N ALA A 31 12.53 2.18 9.36
CA ALA A 31 13.00 3.45 8.81
C ALA A 31 13.69 3.27 7.46
N ILE A 32 14.58 2.28 7.34
CA ILE A 32 15.26 1.93 6.07
C ILE A 32 14.25 1.52 5.02
N CYS A 33 13.30 0.63 5.37
CA CYS A 33 12.27 0.20 4.42
C CYS A 33 11.40 1.36 3.94
N LEU A 34 10.98 2.25 4.85
CA LEU A 34 10.21 3.44 4.47
C LEU A 34 11.04 4.40 3.60
N ALA A 35 12.32 4.59 3.90
CA ALA A 35 13.22 5.40 3.08
C ALA A 35 13.35 4.84 1.66
N ILE A 36 13.53 3.52 1.51
CA ILE A 36 13.53 2.84 0.20
C ILE A 36 12.19 3.06 -0.52
N ALA A 37 11.06 2.88 0.16
CA ALA A 37 9.74 3.13 -0.42
C ALA A 37 9.58 4.58 -0.92
N ASN A 38 10.09 5.56 -0.16
CA ASN A 38 10.06 6.96 -0.55
C ASN A 38 10.89 7.27 -1.81
N THR A 39 11.99 6.54 -2.07
CA THR A 39 12.77 6.71 -3.33
C THR A 39 11.95 6.44 -4.59
N VAL A 40 10.92 5.61 -4.47
CA VAL A 40 9.96 5.31 -5.54
C VAL A 40 8.61 5.97 -5.31
N ASN A 41 8.54 7.03 -4.49
CA ASN A 41 7.34 7.80 -4.18
C ASN A 41 6.19 6.97 -3.58
N VAL A 42 6.51 6.02 -2.70
CA VAL A 42 5.54 5.19 -1.97
C VAL A 42 5.62 5.46 -0.47
N GLY A 43 4.45 5.51 0.16
CA GLY A 43 4.28 5.73 1.60
C GLY A 43 4.44 7.18 2.05
N PRO A 44 4.26 7.44 3.37
CA PRO A 44 4.45 8.77 3.93
C PRO A 44 5.93 9.16 3.87
N GLN A 45 6.22 10.45 3.69
CA GLN A 45 7.61 10.91 3.66
C GLN A 45 8.24 10.77 5.05
N ILE A 46 9.34 10.03 5.14
CA ILE A 46 10.19 9.95 6.33
C ILE A 46 10.81 11.33 6.62
N LEU A 47 10.81 11.70 7.89
CA LEU A 47 11.39 12.96 8.39
C LEU A 47 12.61 12.70 9.27
N GLY A 48 12.67 11.54 9.93
CA GLY A 48 13.82 11.13 10.73
C GLY A 48 13.50 9.90 11.59
N PHE A 49 14.53 9.30 12.18
CA PHE A 49 14.35 8.22 13.15
C PHE A 49 15.48 8.19 14.19
N THR A 50 15.19 7.59 15.33
CA THR A 50 16.15 7.18 16.36
C THR A 50 16.00 5.68 16.57
N GLU A 51 16.75 5.10 17.52
CA GLU A 51 16.59 3.70 17.89
C GLU A 51 15.13 3.31 18.22
N ASN A 52 14.38 4.22 18.85
CA ASN A 52 13.05 3.93 19.40
C ASN A 52 11.91 4.73 18.77
N ILE A 53 12.19 5.69 17.90
CA ILE A 53 11.18 6.59 17.33
C ILE A 53 11.39 6.68 15.82
N LEU A 54 10.32 6.52 15.05
CA LEU A 54 10.27 6.84 13.63
C LEU A 54 9.29 7.99 13.42
N MET A 55 9.72 9.03 12.71
CA MET A 55 8.94 10.22 12.39
C MET A 55 8.72 10.33 10.88
N TYR A 56 7.48 10.57 10.48
CA TYR A 56 7.09 10.76 9.08
C TYR A 56 5.89 11.72 8.97
N ARG A 57 5.65 12.25 7.76
CA ARG A 57 4.50 13.14 7.51
C ARG A 57 3.19 12.49 7.91
N PHE A 58 2.36 13.23 8.63
CA PHE A 58 1.01 12.78 8.94
C PHE A 58 0.15 12.71 7.67
N ILE A 59 -0.52 11.58 7.48
CA ILE A 59 -1.52 11.41 6.43
C ILE A 59 -2.89 11.62 7.08
N GLU A 60 -3.54 12.74 6.78
CA GLU A 60 -4.91 12.96 7.20
C GLU A 60 -5.87 12.23 6.25
N GLY A 61 -6.47 11.14 6.74
CA GLY A 61 -7.36 10.33 5.93
C GLY A 61 -8.03 9.21 6.71
N GLN A 62 -8.66 8.30 5.98
CA GLN A 62 -9.33 7.12 6.54
C GLN A 62 -8.64 5.85 6.05
N THR A 63 -8.67 4.79 6.86
CA THR A 63 -8.23 3.47 6.39
C THR A 63 -9.07 3.02 5.19
N LEU A 64 -8.50 2.23 4.30
CA LEU A 64 -9.16 1.82 3.06
C LEU A 64 -10.47 1.06 3.30
N ASP A 65 -10.58 0.25 4.36
CA ASP A 65 -11.86 -0.39 4.74
C ASP A 65 -12.94 0.61 5.15
N THR A 66 -12.57 1.68 5.86
CA THR A 66 -13.48 2.76 6.23
C THR A 66 -13.85 3.60 5.02
N TRP A 67 -12.87 3.91 4.16
CA TRP A 67 -13.09 4.64 2.91
C TRP A 67 -14.10 3.90 2.02
N PHE A 68 -13.99 2.57 1.86
CA PHE A 68 -14.95 1.78 1.07
C PHE A 68 -16.39 1.73 1.61
N LYS A 69 -16.65 2.24 2.84
CA LYS A 69 -18.03 2.39 3.37
C LYS A 69 -18.72 3.67 2.88
N GLY A 70 -17.96 4.61 2.32
CA GLY A 70 -18.52 5.83 1.74
C GLY A 70 -19.14 5.60 0.36
N ILE A 71 -19.81 6.63 -0.17
CA ILE A 71 -20.41 6.62 -1.50
C ILE A 71 -19.49 7.40 -2.43
N TYR A 72 -19.00 6.73 -3.48
CA TYR A 72 -18.11 7.32 -4.47
C TYR A 72 -18.51 6.90 -5.87
N GLU A 73 -18.26 7.79 -6.83
CA GLU A 73 -18.39 7.47 -8.23
C GLU A 73 -17.47 6.29 -8.61
N PRO A 74 -17.93 5.37 -9.49
CA PRO A 74 -17.13 4.25 -9.97
C PRO A 74 -15.72 4.62 -10.45
N ASN A 75 -15.59 5.78 -11.09
CA ASN A 75 -14.30 6.28 -11.60
C ASN A 75 -13.32 6.64 -10.49
N VAL A 76 -13.80 7.14 -9.34
CA VAL A 76 -12.98 7.45 -8.17
C VAL A 76 -12.46 6.18 -7.52
N ILE A 77 -13.33 5.15 -7.40
CA ILE A 77 -12.91 3.83 -6.91
C ILE A 77 -11.85 3.23 -7.84
N ARG A 78 -12.07 3.31 -9.15
CA ARG A 78 -11.08 2.86 -10.15
C ARG A 78 -9.73 3.57 -9.97
N SER A 79 -9.71 4.90 -9.86
CA SER A 79 -8.46 5.66 -9.72
C SER A 79 -7.69 5.31 -8.44
N VAL A 80 -8.40 5.15 -7.31
CA VAL A 80 -7.79 4.74 -6.03
C VAL A 80 -7.15 3.36 -6.16
N ILE A 81 -7.85 2.39 -6.75
CA ILE A 81 -7.31 1.04 -6.94
C ILE A 81 -6.10 1.05 -7.89
N VAL A 82 -6.16 1.81 -9.00
CA VAL A 82 -5.03 1.95 -9.92
C VAL A 82 -3.81 2.53 -9.21
N ASP A 83 -3.97 3.55 -8.37
CA ASP A 83 -2.86 4.15 -7.61
C ASP A 83 -2.27 3.16 -6.60
N ILE A 84 -3.11 2.45 -5.82
CA ILE A 84 -2.63 1.40 -4.90
C ILE A 84 -1.82 0.34 -5.63
N LEU A 85 -2.32 -0.16 -6.77
CA LEU A 85 -1.60 -1.15 -7.56
C LEU A 85 -0.31 -0.58 -8.16
N GLY A 86 -0.32 0.69 -8.58
CA GLY A 86 0.87 1.41 -9.06
C GLY A 86 1.92 1.60 -7.96
N GLN A 87 1.52 1.84 -6.72
CA GLN A 87 2.42 1.84 -5.56
C GLN A 87 3.01 0.45 -5.33
N CYS A 88 2.18 -0.60 -5.36
CA CYS A 88 2.66 -1.98 -5.20
C CYS A 88 3.66 -2.40 -6.29
N PHE A 89 3.41 -2.01 -7.55
CA PHE A 89 4.31 -2.25 -8.67
C PHE A 89 5.66 -1.55 -8.47
N ARG A 90 5.65 -0.28 -8.04
CA ARG A 90 6.88 0.47 -7.75
C ARG A 90 7.68 -0.15 -6.60
N LEU A 91 7.02 -0.67 -5.57
CA LEU A 91 7.69 -1.41 -4.49
C LEU A 91 8.35 -2.70 -5.00
N ASP A 92 7.66 -3.45 -5.87
CA ASP A 92 8.20 -4.66 -6.48
C ASP A 92 9.44 -4.37 -7.35
N LEU A 93 9.48 -3.21 -8.03
CA LEU A 93 10.66 -2.75 -8.79
C LEU A 93 11.79 -2.19 -7.91
N ALA A 94 11.49 -1.75 -6.69
CA ALA A 94 12.44 -1.23 -5.68
C ALA A 94 12.99 -2.33 -4.75
N PRO A 95 13.04 -3.58 -5.24
CA PRO A 95 13.02 -4.84 -4.48
C PRO A 95 12.57 -4.79 -3.00
N LEU A 96 11.49 -4.07 -2.68
CA LEU A 96 11.01 -3.91 -1.31
C LEU A 96 9.70 -4.66 -1.11
N ASP A 97 9.68 -5.71 -0.29
CA ASP A 97 8.44 -6.39 0.06
C ASP A 97 7.82 -5.81 1.33
N HIS A 98 6.60 -5.31 1.27
CA HIS A 98 5.88 -4.76 2.42
C HIS A 98 5.44 -5.83 3.42
N GLY A 99 5.19 -7.06 2.96
CA GLY A 99 4.78 -8.20 3.81
C GLY A 99 3.32 -8.22 4.26
N GLU A 100 2.56 -7.13 4.09
CA GLU A 100 1.21 -6.99 4.66
C GLU A 100 0.13 -6.64 3.64
N LEU A 101 0.49 -6.49 2.37
CA LEU A 101 -0.42 -6.11 1.28
C LEU A 101 -1.35 -7.24 0.82
N SER A 102 -1.37 -8.37 1.55
CA SER A 102 -2.46 -9.36 1.45
C SER A 102 -3.73 -8.92 2.20
N ARG A 103 -3.60 -7.89 3.05
CA ARG A 103 -4.68 -7.21 3.78
C ARG A 103 -4.55 -5.67 3.67
N PRO A 104 -4.52 -5.12 2.44
CA PRO A 104 -4.27 -3.70 2.21
C PRO A 104 -5.33 -2.79 2.84
N HIS A 105 -6.54 -3.31 3.11
CA HIS A 105 -7.62 -2.59 3.77
C HIS A 105 -7.25 -1.98 5.14
N LYS A 106 -6.23 -2.52 5.83
CA LYS A 106 -5.70 -1.99 7.11
C LYS A 106 -4.40 -1.20 6.96
N HIS A 107 -3.74 -1.29 5.80
CA HIS A 107 -2.39 -0.79 5.55
C HIS A 107 -2.35 0.26 4.44
N VAL A 108 -3.52 0.78 4.09
CA VAL A 108 -3.68 1.89 3.15
C VAL A 108 -4.58 2.93 3.82
N ILE A 109 -4.11 4.17 3.85
CA ILE A 109 -4.92 5.34 4.20
C ILE A 109 -5.25 6.09 2.92
N VAL A 110 -6.50 6.50 2.76
CA VAL A 110 -6.95 7.36 1.66
C VAL A 110 -7.24 8.75 2.21
N ASP A 111 -6.59 9.77 1.66
CA ASP A 111 -6.79 11.15 2.08
C ASP A 111 -8.10 11.75 1.54
N LYS A 112 -8.42 12.98 1.96
CA LYS A 112 -9.63 13.71 1.55
C LYS A 112 -9.70 13.97 0.03
N ARG A 113 -8.59 13.85 -0.70
CA ARG A 113 -8.51 14.03 -2.16
C ARG A 113 -8.53 12.69 -2.90
N ASN A 114 -8.87 11.60 -2.21
CA ASN A 114 -8.86 10.23 -2.71
C ASN A 114 -7.47 9.75 -3.15
N LYS A 115 -6.39 10.27 -2.55
CA LYS A 115 -5.05 9.74 -2.78
C LYS A 115 -4.74 8.66 -1.74
N PRO A 116 -4.46 7.41 -2.15
CA PRO A 116 -4.06 6.35 -1.25
C PRO A 116 -2.58 6.44 -0.87
N TYR A 117 -2.25 6.02 0.34
CA TYR A 117 -0.89 5.90 0.86
C TYR A 117 -0.75 4.55 1.53
N ILE A 118 0.21 3.74 1.05
CA ILE A 118 0.63 2.53 1.76
C ILE A 118 1.36 2.94 3.05
N ILE A 119 0.96 2.40 4.18
CA ILE A 119 1.52 2.71 5.50
C ILE A 119 1.96 1.44 6.22
N ASP A 120 2.67 1.60 7.34
CA ASP A 120 3.09 0.52 8.23
C ASP A 120 4.13 -0.44 7.61
N PHE A 121 5.37 0.04 7.49
CA PHE A 121 6.50 -0.73 6.92
C PHE A 121 7.18 -1.64 7.96
N GLU A 122 6.55 -1.89 9.11
CA GLU A 122 7.14 -2.69 10.19
C GLU A 122 7.52 -4.10 9.73
N SER A 123 6.66 -4.73 8.94
CA SER A 123 6.83 -6.08 8.37
C SER A 123 7.59 -6.08 7.04
N ALA A 124 8.00 -4.90 6.57
CA ALA A 124 8.68 -4.76 5.29
C ALA A 124 10.11 -5.31 5.35
N SER A 125 10.59 -5.76 4.20
CA SER A 125 11.92 -6.34 4.04
C SER A 125 12.45 -6.07 2.64
N TYR A 126 13.67 -5.56 2.57
CA TYR A 126 14.44 -5.40 1.33
C TYR A 126 15.27 -6.66 0.98
N MET A 127 15.19 -7.72 1.79
CA MET A 127 15.86 -9.01 1.57
C MET A 127 14.90 -10.08 1.02
N ARG A 128 13.60 -9.94 1.32
CA ARG A 128 12.57 -10.87 0.87
C ARG A 128 12.17 -10.55 -0.57
N LYS A 129 11.98 -11.60 -1.39
CA LYS A 129 11.47 -11.44 -2.76
C LYS A 129 10.10 -10.71 -2.72
N PRO A 130 9.93 -9.61 -3.46
CA PRO A 130 8.70 -8.83 -3.41
C PRO A 130 7.53 -9.52 -4.09
N ALA A 131 6.38 -9.43 -3.43
CA ALA A 131 5.11 -9.97 -3.89
C ALA A 131 3.96 -8.98 -3.66
N ASN A 132 4.24 -7.68 -3.57
CA ASN A 132 3.29 -6.63 -3.20
C ASN A 132 2.12 -6.59 -4.17
N LEU A 133 2.39 -6.45 -5.47
CA LEU A 133 1.34 -6.33 -6.48
C LEU A 133 0.48 -7.60 -6.50
N SER A 134 1.11 -8.77 -6.44
CA SER A 134 0.35 -10.03 -6.45
C SER A 134 -0.50 -10.25 -5.20
N SER A 135 -0.04 -9.76 -4.04
CA SER A 135 -0.79 -9.81 -2.78
C SER A 135 -1.99 -8.88 -2.83
N ALA A 136 -1.79 -7.64 -3.30
CA ALA A 136 -2.86 -6.67 -3.47
C ALA A 136 -3.89 -7.15 -4.51
N VAL A 137 -3.45 -7.65 -5.67
CA VAL A 137 -4.33 -8.23 -6.69
C VAL A 137 -5.14 -9.40 -6.16
N SER A 138 -4.50 -10.28 -5.36
CA SER A 138 -5.21 -11.39 -4.72
C SER A 138 -6.33 -10.87 -3.81
N PHE A 139 -6.07 -9.84 -3.02
CA PHE A 139 -7.07 -9.24 -2.15
C PHE A 139 -8.21 -8.56 -2.93
N PHE A 140 -7.88 -7.71 -3.91
CA PHE A 140 -8.88 -6.91 -4.62
C PHE A 140 -9.70 -7.71 -5.63
N PHE A 141 -9.11 -8.71 -6.28
CA PHE A 141 -9.76 -9.33 -7.45
C PHE A 141 -10.06 -10.82 -7.33
N ILE A 142 -9.36 -11.55 -6.45
CA ILE A 142 -9.41 -13.02 -6.41
C ILE A 142 -10.11 -13.53 -5.15
N ARG A 143 -9.66 -13.11 -3.97
CA ARG A 143 -10.24 -13.53 -2.68
C ARG A 143 -11.60 -12.90 -2.50
N LYS A 144 -12.59 -13.68 -2.06
CA LYS A 144 -13.92 -13.15 -1.73
C LYS A 144 -13.87 -12.34 -0.43
N ASN A 145 -14.20 -11.05 -0.52
CA ASN A 145 -14.34 -10.13 0.60
C ASN A 145 -15.25 -8.96 0.17
N MET A 146 -15.63 -8.10 1.12
CA MET A 146 -16.52 -6.96 0.84
C MET A 146 -16.01 -6.06 -0.29
N ILE A 147 -14.72 -5.71 -0.28
CA ILE A 147 -14.13 -4.83 -1.28
C ILE A 147 -14.09 -5.50 -2.66
N SER A 148 -13.68 -6.77 -2.73
CA SER A 148 -13.64 -7.48 -4.01
C SER A 148 -15.03 -7.74 -4.61
N SER A 149 -16.06 -7.88 -3.77
CA SER A 149 -17.46 -7.90 -4.21
C SER A 149 -17.88 -6.58 -4.88
N VAL A 150 -17.59 -5.44 -4.24
CA VAL A 150 -17.86 -4.11 -4.80
C VAL A 150 -17.11 -3.90 -6.12
N LEU A 151 -15.83 -4.26 -6.18
CA LEU A 151 -15.03 -4.15 -7.40
C LEU A 151 -15.57 -5.05 -8.52
N ARG A 152 -16.08 -6.24 -8.20
CA ARG A 152 -16.69 -7.13 -9.19
C ARG A 152 -17.95 -6.53 -9.80
N GLU A 153 -18.79 -5.87 -9.00
CA GLU A 153 -20.00 -5.21 -9.48
C GLU A 153 -19.69 -4.02 -10.39
N ILE A 154 -18.71 -3.21 -10.00
CA ILE A 154 -18.32 -2.00 -10.73
C ILE A 154 -17.59 -2.32 -12.04
N LEU A 155 -16.61 -3.22 -11.98
CA LEU A 155 -15.65 -3.42 -13.07
C LEU A 155 -16.02 -4.60 -13.98
N ARG A 156 -16.82 -5.56 -13.49
CA ARG A 156 -17.29 -6.74 -14.24
C ARG A 156 -16.15 -7.50 -14.94
N TYR A 157 -15.00 -7.64 -14.26
CA TYR A 157 -13.83 -8.34 -14.76
C TYR A 157 -13.96 -9.87 -14.62
N ASP A 158 -13.27 -10.62 -15.48
CA ASP A 158 -13.08 -12.07 -15.33
C ASP A 158 -11.89 -12.35 -14.39
N VAL A 159 -12.11 -13.20 -13.38
CA VAL A 159 -11.06 -13.62 -12.45
C VAL A 159 -9.95 -14.38 -13.15
N ASN A 160 -10.30 -15.18 -14.15
CA ASN A 160 -9.33 -16.01 -14.88
C ASN A 160 -8.35 -15.14 -15.67
N ASP A 161 -8.83 -14.07 -16.31
CA ASP A 161 -7.99 -13.10 -17.02
C ASP A 161 -7.01 -12.41 -16.06
N VAL A 162 -7.50 -12.02 -14.87
CA VAL A 162 -6.66 -11.41 -13.82
C VAL A 162 -5.63 -12.41 -13.30
N LEU A 163 -6.03 -13.66 -13.07
CA LEU A 163 -5.14 -14.75 -12.63
C LEU A 163 -4.05 -15.07 -13.66
N GLU A 164 -4.39 -15.10 -14.93
CA GLU A 164 -3.42 -15.33 -15.99
C GLU A 164 -2.43 -14.15 -16.10
N SER A 165 -2.95 -12.93 -16.02
CA SER A 165 -2.13 -11.72 -16.08
C SER A 165 -1.14 -11.63 -14.92
N ILE A 166 -1.57 -11.95 -13.69
CA ILE A 166 -0.66 -11.91 -12.53
C ILE A 166 0.38 -13.04 -12.57
N ARG A 167 0.07 -14.20 -13.18
CA ARG A 167 1.06 -15.27 -13.41
C ARG A 167 2.16 -14.81 -14.36
N LYS A 168 1.81 -14.05 -15.42
CA LYS A 168 2.78 -13.47 -16.36
C LYS A 168 3.66 -12.42 -15.66
N TYR A 169 3.04 -11.52 -14.89
CA TYR A 169 3.75 -10.49 -14.12
C TYR A 169 4.86 -11.06 -13.21
N LYS A 170 4.55 -12.11 -12.43
CA LYS A 170 5.49 -12.73 -11.48
C LYS A 170 6.77 -13.29 -12.10
N ARG A 171 6.83 -13.44 -13.43
CA ARG A 171 8.01 -13.98 -14.13
C ARG A 171 9.11 -12.94 -14.30
N THR A 172 8.76 -11.69 -14.63
CA THR A 172 9.76 -10.67 -15.01
C THR A 172 9.50 -9.26 -14.45
N TYR A 173 8.40 -9.02 -13.73
CA TYR A 173 8.07 -7.72 -13.11
C TYR A 173 8.10 -6.52 -14.09
N GLU A 174 7.82 -6.75 -15.37
CA GLU A 174 7.87 -5.69 -16.39
C GLU A 174 6.58 -4.86 -16.45
N ALA A 175 6.73 -3.58 -16.81
CA ALA A 175 5.63 -2.63 -16.97
C ALA A 175 4.55 -3.11 -17.96
N LYS A 176 4.92 -3.82 -19.02
CA LYS A 176 3.95 -4.37 -20.00
C LYS A 176 2.97 -5.35 -19.35
N TYR A 177 3.42 -6.14 -18.37
CA TYR A 177 2.56 -7.09 -17.66
C TYR A 177 1.72 -6.39 -16.59
N PHE A 178 2.23 -5.32 -15.99
CA PHE A 178 1.43 -4.45 -15.14
C PHE A 178 0.28 -3.81 -15.93
N LEU A 179 0.53 -3.25 -17.11
CA LEU A 179 -0.51 -2.69 -17.98
C LEU A 179 -1.51 -3.76 -18.45
N ALA A 180 -1.03 -4.96 -18.79
CA ALA A 180 -1.91 -6.08 -19.15
C ALA A 180 -2.84 -6.48 -17.98
N LEU A 181 -2.31 -6.50 -16.75
CA LEU A 181 -3.10 -6.74 -15.55
C LEU A 181 -4.17 -5.67 -15.34
N LEU A 182 -3.86 -4.39 -15.51
CA LEU A 182 -4.86 -3.32 -15.36
C LEU A 182 -6.01 -3.47 -16.38
N ARG A 183 -5.69 -3.83 -17.63
CA ARG A 183 -6.70 -4.12 -18.66
C ARG A 183 -7.53 -5.35 -18.33
N ALA A 184 -6.91 -6.43 -17.86
CA ALA A 184 -7.62 -7.65 -17.44
C ALA A 184 -8.59 -7.37 -16.26
N ALA A 185 -8.19 -6.50 -15.34
CA ALA A 185 -9.02 -6.06 -14.22
C ALA A 185 -10.05 -4.96 -14.59
N LYS A 186 -10.14 -4.56 -15.87
CA LYS A 186 -11.03 -3.49 -16.37
C LYS A 186 -10.83 -2.13 -15.66
N LEU A 187 -9.58 -1.86 -15.28
CA LEU A 187 -9.16 -0.61 -14.65
C LEU A 187 -8.65 0.44 -15.65
N MET A 188 -8.58 0.08 -16.93
CA MET A 188 -8.19 0.92 -18.07
C MET A 188 -9.11 0.67 -19.24
#